data_AF-Q2G021-F1
#
_entry.id   AF-Q2G021-F1
#
_cell.length_a   1.000
_cell.length_b   1.000
_cell.length_c   1.000
_cell.angle_alpha   90.00
_cell.angle_beta   90.00
_cell.angle_gamma   90.00
#
_symmetry.space_group_name_H-M   'P 1'
#
loop_
_entity.id
_entity.type
_entity.pdbx_description
1 polymer ?
#
loop_
_entity_poly.entity_id
_entity_poly.type
_entity_poly.pdbx_seq_one_letter_code
_entity_poly.pdbx_strand_id
1 'polypeptide(L)'
;MNNEELEMRLLLMKQSIEQLQEELAPNLKTRDLVLLRYMYSYKEINMLDSYLFQLATNKEQITKKQFKTKLENIREVPEIPIRQVNDILEGYKNSELYVELINSILK
;
A
#
# COMPACT_ATOMS: atom_id res chain seq x y z
N MET A 1 18.53 -17.53 -14.44
CA MET A 1 18.57 -16.67 -13.24
C MET A 1 17.99 -17.49 -12.11
N ASN A 2 18.72 -17.65 -11.01
CA ASN A 2 18.18 -18.33 -9.82
C ASN A 2 17.31 -17.34 -9.00
N ASN A 3 16.58 -17.84 -8.00
CA ASN A 3 15.67 -17.01 -7.22
C ASN A 3 16.40 -15.92 -6.42
N GLU A 4 17.57 -16.22 -5.86
CA GLU A 4 18.38 -15.26 -5.09
C GLU A 4 18.83 -14.07 -5.95
N GLU A 5 19.27 -14.33 -7.19
CA GLU A 5 19.68 -13.28 -8.14
C GLU A 5 18.48 -12.41 -8.55
N LEU A 6 17.29 -13.01 -8.73
CA LEU A 6 16.07 -12.27 -9.02
C LEU A 6 15.66 -11.38 -7.84
N GLU A 7 15.65 -11.92 -6.62
CA GLU A 7 15.32 -11.17 -5.40
C GLU A 7 16.27 -9.98 -5.19
N MET A 8 17.57 -10.20 -5.39
CA MET A 8 18.57 -9.13 -5.32
C MET A 8 18.33 -8.03 -6.35
N ARG A 9 18.04 -8.39 -7.61
CA ARG A 9 17.74 -7.41 -8.66
C ARG A 9 16.47 -6.63 -8.37
N LEU A 10 15.41 -7.28 -7.87
CA LEU A 10 14.17 -6.61 -7.47
C LEU A 10 14.40 -5.64 -6.30
N LEU A 11 15.20 -6.04 -5.31
CA LEU A 11 15.58 -5.17 -4.20
C LEU A 11 16.35 -3.94 -4.68
N LEU A 12 17.31 -4.10 -5.60
CA LEU A 12 18.06 -2.99 -6.18
C LEU A 12 17.14 -2.03 -6.96
N MET A 13 16.21 -2.56 -7.78
CA MET A 13 15.23 -1.72 -8.49
C MET A 13 14.39 -0.89 -7.51
N LYS A 14 13.90 -1.52 -6.44
CA LYS A 14 13.12 -0.86 -5.39
C LYS A 14 13.94 0.26 -4.71
N GLN A 15 15.19 -0.01 -4.33
CA GLN A 15 16.08 0.97 -3.73
C GLN A 15 16.39 2.14 -4.67
N SER A 16 16.62 1.88 -5.97
CA SER A 16 16.83 2.94 -6.96
C SER A 16 15.61 3.84 -7.12
N ILE A 17 14.39 3.27 -7.11
CA ILE A 17 13.16 4.05 -7.18
C ILE A 17 12.98 4.90 -5.90
N GLU A 18 13.27 4.33 -4.72
CA GLU A 18 13.21 5.07 -3.46
C GLU A 18 14.22 6.22 -3.42
N GLN A 19 15.44 6.02 -3.92
CA GLN A 19 16.45 7.07 -4.02
C GLN A 19 15.99 8.19 -4.98
N LEU A 20 15.49 7.84 -6.17
CA LEU A 20 14.97 8.82 -7.12
C LEU A 20 13.79 9.61 -6.53
N GLN A 21 12.92 8.93 -5.77
CA GLN A 21 11.79 9.58 -5.09
C GLN A 21 12.28 10.57 -4.03
N GLU A 22 13.28 10.22 -3.23
CA GLU A 22 13.87 11.12 -2.23
C GLU A 22 14.55 12.35 -2.87
N GLU A 23 15.27 12.14 -3.98
CA GLU A 23 16.01 13.21 -4.67
C GLU A 23 15.09 14.16 -5.47
N LEU A 24 14.09 13.62 -6.16
CA LEU A 24 13.27 14.39 -7.11
C LEU A 24 11.96 14.89 -6.50
N ALA A 25 11.33 14.10 -5.63
CA ALA A 25 10.02 14.40 -5.09
C ALA A 25 9.82 13.74 -3.70
N PRO A 26 10.50 14.21 -2.65
CA PRO A 26 10.50 13.57 -1.33
C PRO A 26 9.10 13.50 -0.69
N ASN A 27 8.20 14.42 -1.08
CA ASN A 27 6.81 14.45 -0.63
C ASN A 27 5.85 13.59 -1.47
N LEU A 28 6.32 12.97 -2.57
CA LEU A 28 5.50 12.16 -3.44
C LEU A 28 5.19 10.81 -2.78
N LYS A 29 3.95 10.66 -2.32
CA LYS A 29 3.42 9.41 -1.76
C LYS A 29 2.21 8.96 -2.57
N THR A 30 2.42 8.32 -3.71
CA THR A 30 1.34 7.68 -4.47
C THR A 30 1.09 6.27 -3.96
N ARG A 31 -0.07 5.70 -4.29
CA ARG A 31 -0.41 4.29 -4.03
C ARG A 31 0.74 3.37 -4.43
N ASP A 32 1.20 3.48 -5.68
CA ASP A 32 2.19 2.55 -6.24
C ASP A 32 3.55 2.67 -5.55
N LEU A 33 3.98 3.90 -5.24
CA LEU A 33 5.24 4.13 -4.52
C LEU A 33 5.20 3.57 -3.10
N VAL A 34 4.07 3.75 -2.40
CA VAL A 34 3.92 3.21 -1.04
C VAL A 34 3.84 1.69 -1.05
N LEU A 35 3.09 1.09 -1.98
CA LEU A 35 2.98 -0.36 -2.08
C LEU A 35 4.32 -1.00 -2.49
N LEU A 36 5.09 -0.35 -3.37
CA LEU A 36 6.47 -0.74 -3.70
C LEU A 36 7.40 -0.65 -2.49
N ARG A 37 7.34 0.44 -1.72
CA ARG A 37 8.14 0.64 -0.50
C ARG A 37 7.97 -0.51 0.49
N TYR A 38 6.75 -1.02 0.61
CA TYR A 38 6.41 -2.15 1.48
C TYR A 38 6.46 -3.52 0.78
N MET A 39 6.96 -3.58 -0.45
CA MET A 39 7.10 -4.81 -1.23
C MET A 39 5.80 -5.63 -1.30
N TYR A 40 4.68 -4.95 -1.60
CA TYR A 40 3.43 -5.65 -1.91
C TYR A 40 3.58 -6.39 -3.24
N SER A 41 3.26 -7.68 -3.23
CA SER A 41 3.20 -8.49 -4.45
C SER A 41 1.98 -8.10 -5.29
N TYR A 42 2.04 -8.37 -6.59
CA TYR A 42 0.90 -8.14 -7.49
C TYR A 42 -0.42 -8.77 -6.99
N LYS A 43 -0.34 -9.98 -6.41
CA LYS A 43 -1.50 -10.66 -5.82
C LYS A 43 -2.08 -9.86 -4.64
N GLU A 44 -1.24 -9.38 -3.74
CA GLU A 44 -1.66 -8.59 -2.58
C GLU A 44 -2.25 -7.24 -2.99
N ILE A 45 -1.63 -6.58 -3.98
CA ILE A 45 -2.14 -5.32 -4.56
C ILE A 45 -3.55 -5.53 -5.12
N ASN A 46 -3.76 -6.56 -5.93
CA ASN A 46 -5.08 -6.86 -6.49
C ASN A 46 -6.13 -7.17 -5.42
N MET A 47 -5.76 -7.89 -4.36
CA MET A 47 -6.65 -8.15 -3.22
C MET A 47 -7.03 -6.87 -2.48
N LEU A 48 -6.07 -5.97 -2.29
CA LEU A 48 -6.31 -4.68 -1.63
C LEU A 48 -7.17 -3.75 -2.49
N ASP A 49 -6.86 -3.64 -3.78
CA ASP A 49 -7.62 -2.82 -4.72
C ASP A 49 -9.07 -3.31 -4.84
N SER A 50 -9.26 -4.63 -4.96
CA SER A 50 -10.60 -5.23 -5.02
C SER A 50 -11.38 -4.98 -3.74
N TYR A 51 -10.72 -5.06 -2.58
CA TYR A 51 -11.34 -4.81 -1.30
C TYR A 51 -11.82 -3.35 -1.17
N LEU A 52 -10.95 -2.38 -1.48
CA LEU A 52 -11.32 -0.96 -1.43
C LEU A 52 -12.42 -0.62 -2.46
N PHE A 53 -12.35 -1.22 -3.65
CA PHE A 53 -13.40 -1.08 -4.67
C PHE A 53 -14.76 -1.57 -4.17
N GLN A 54 -14.81 -2.73 -3.51
CA GLN A 54 -16.04 -3.28 -2.93
C GLN A 54 -16.61 -2.38 -1.84
N LEU A 55 -15.77 -1.90 -0.91
CA LEU A 55 -16.20 -0.97 0.14
C LEU A 55 -16.78 0.32 -0.44
N ALA A 56 -16.10 0.91 -1.42
CA ALA A 56 -16.55 2.13 -2.08
C ALA A 56 -17.88 1.92 -2.82
N THR A 57 -18.01 0.80 -3.55
CA THR A 57 -19.23 0.45 -4.29
C THR A 57 -20.42 0.24 -3.35
N ASN A 58 -20.21 -0.47 -2.24
CA ASN A 58 -21.24 -0.77 -1.27
C ASN A 58 -21.48 0.37 -0.25
N LYS A 59 -20.71 1.46 -0.33
CA LYS A 59 -20.70 2.57 0.64
C LYS A 59 -20.48 2.08 2.09
N GLU A 60 -19.73 1.00 2.24
CA GLU A 60 -19.41 0.42 3.54
C GLU A 60 -18.37 1.27 4.27
N GLN A 61 -18.62 1.54 5.54
CA GLN A 61 -17.70 2.28 6.40
C GLN A 61 -16.94 1.29 7.29
N ILE A 62 -15.62 1.43 7.33
CA ILE A 62 -14.76 0.63 8.19
C ILE A 62 -13.88 1.52 9.05
N THR A 63 -13.47 1.00 10.20
CA THR A 63 -12.48 1.63 11.07
C THR A 63 -11.06 1.35 10.58
N LYS A 64 -10.11 2.20 10.99
CA LYS A 64 -8.67 1.96 10.78
C LYS A 64 -8.20 0.60 11.30
N LYS A 65 -8.77 0.14 12.42
CA LYS A 65 -8.50 -1.19 13.00
C LYS A 65 -8.96 -2.33 12.09
N GLN A 66 -10.16 -2.22 11.50
CA GLN A 66 -10.65 -3.19 10.53
C GLN A 66 -9.80 -3.20 9.26
N PHE A 67 -9.40 -2.02 8.78
CA PHE A 67 -8.50 -1.91 7.63
C PHE A 67 -7.14 -2.55 7.91
N LYS A 68 -6.51 -2.28 9.06
CA LYS A 68 -5.27 -2.94 9.51
C LYS A 68 -5.42 -4.47 9.53
N THR A 69 -6.51 -4.96 10.12
CA THR A 69 -6.81 -6.41 10.18
C THR A 69 -6.94 -7.00 8.78
N LYS A 70 -7.54 -6.26 7.82
CA LYS A 70 -7.60 -6.72 6.43
C LYS A 70 -6.23 -6.78 5.77
N LEU A 71 -5.35 -5.80 6.02
CA LEU A 71 -3.98 -5.81 5.50
C LEU A 71 -3.18 -7.00 6.06
N GLU A 72 -3.30 -7.30 7.35
CA GLU A 72 -2.67 -8.47 7.99
C GLU A 72 -3.09 -9.78 7.32
N ASN A 73 -4.39 -9.90 7.01
CA ASN A 73 -4.93 -11.06 6.29
C ASN A 73 -4.42 -11.13 4.84
N ILE A 74 -4.33 -10.01 4.12
CA ILE A 74 -3.81 -9.97 2.73
C ILE A 74 -2.33 -10.37 2.70
N ARG A 75 -1.56 -9.89 3.68
CA ARG A 75 -0.11 -10.09 3.78
C ARG A 75 0.29 -11.39 4.44
N GLU A 76 -0.65 -12.11 5.05
CA GLU A 76 -0.41 -13.34 5.82
C GLU A 76 0.63 -13.12 6.94
N VAL A 77 0.58 -11.97 7.61
CA VAL A 77 1.47 -11.60 8.73
C VAL A 77 0.68 -11.30 9.99
N PRO A 78 1.25 -11.56 11.19
CA PRO A 78 0.51 -11.42 12.44
C PRO A 78 0.22 -9.96 12.83
N GLU A 79 1.04 -9.00 12.41
CA GLU A 79 0.92 -7.60 12.80
C GLU A 79 1.52 -6.69 11.73
N ILE A 80 0.82 -5.60 11.40
CA ILE A 80 1.33 -4.53 10.54
C ILE A 80 1.44 -3.22 11.35
N PRO A 81 2.60 -2.54 11.36
CA PRO A 81 2.74 -1.27 12.06
C PRO A 81 1.73 -0.23 11.60
N ILE A 82 1.13 0.52 12.53
CA ILE A 82 0.14 1.55 12.21
C ILE A 82 0.67 2.62 11.24
N ARG A 83 1.98 2.88 11.25
CA ARG A 83 2.65 3.77 10.29
C ARG A 83 2.45 3.28 8.85
N GLN A 84 2.65 1.99 8.61
CA GLN A 84 2.45 1.38 7.30
C GLN A 84 0.98 1.47 6.86
N VAL A 85 0.04 1.27 7.79
CA VAL A 85 -1.39 1.43 7.53
C VAL A 85 -1.70 2.86 7.07
N ASN A 86 -1.19 3.87 7.77
CA ASN A 86 -1.39 5.27 7.42
C ASN A 86 -0.72 5.63 6.09
N ASP A 87 0.53 5.20 5.87
CA ASP A 87 1.24 5.45 4.61
C ASP A 87 0.46 4.87 3.41
N ILE A 88 -0.09 3.66 3.54
CA ILE A 88 -0.91 3.04 2.49
C ILE A 88 -2.17 3.86 2.22
N LEU A 89 -2.92 4.22 3.27
CA LEU A 89 -4.12 5.05 3.13
C LEU A 89 -3.80 6.41 2.47
N GLU A 90 -2.73 7.08 2.91
CA GLU A 90 -2.24 8.32 2.30
C GLU A 90 -1.87 8.11 0.82
N GLY A 91 -1.23 6.99 0.48
CA GLY A 91 -0.90 6.62 -0.90
C GLY A 91 -2.13 6.55 -1.81
N TYR A 92 -3.18 5.85 -1.39
CA TYR A 92 -4.44 5.80 -2.13
C TYR A 92 -5.09 7.18 -2.24
N LYS A 93 -5.13 7.95 -1.14
CA LYS A 93 -5.71 9.31 -1.13
C LYS A 93 -4.99 10.25 -2.10
N ASN A 94 -3.67 10.26 -2.09
CA ASN A 94 -2.85 11.12 -2.95
C ASN A 94 -2.86 10.68 -4.42
N SER A 95 -3.24 9.43 -4.69
CA SER A 95 -3.56 8.93 -6.03
C SER A 95 -5.01 9.18 -6.45
N GLU A 96 -5.76 9.98 -5.67
CA GLU A 96 -7.19 10.31 -5.91
C GLU A 96 -8.12 9.08 -5.92
N LEU A 97 -7.70 7.98 -5.26
CA LEU A 97 -8.45 6.74 -5.20
C LEU A 97 -9.28 6.67 -3.91
N TYR A 98 -10.59 6.48 -4.07
CA TYR A 98 -11.54 6.24 -2.97
C TYR A 98 -11.49 7.32 -1.87
N VAL A 99 -11.23 8.58 -2.24
CA VAL A 99 -10.88 9.69 -1.31
C VAL A 99 -11.86 9.82 -0.14
N GLU A 100 -13.17 9.72 -0.37
CA GLU A 100 -14.18 9.80 0.70
C GLU A 100 -14.06 8.65 1.71
N LEU A 101 -13.94 7.41 1.23
CA LEU A 101 -13.73 6.21 2.05
C LEU A 101 -12.40 6.31 2.81
N ILE A 102 -11.33 6.68 2.13
CA ILE A 102 -10.01 6.77 2.76
C ILE A 102 -9.99 7.85 3.86
N ASN A 103 -10.63 9.00 3.61
CA ASN A 103 -10.78 10.04 4.63
C ASN A 103 -11.61 9.57 5.83
N SER A 104 -12.59 8.68 5.66
CA SER A 104 -13.36 8.15 6.79
C SER A 104 -12.54 7.17 7.64
N ILE A 105 -11.68 6.35 7.01
CA ILE A 105 -10.79 5.41 7.69
C ILE A 105 -9.65 6.13 8.41
N LEU A 106 -9.17 7.25 7.86
CA LEU A 106 -8.06 8.01 8.43
C LEU A 106 -8.43 8.77 9.71
N LYS A 107 -9.72 9.10 9.91
CA LYS A 107 -10.25 9.72 11.14
C LYS A 107 -9.97 8.85 12.37
#